data_AF-A0A538EZL1-F1
#
_entry.id   AF-A0A538EZL1-F1
#
_cell.length_a   1.000
_cell.length_b   1.000
_cell.length_c   1.000
_cell.angle_alpha   90.00
_cell.angle_beta   90.00
_cell.angle_gamma   90.00
#
_symmetry.space_group_name_H-M   'P 1'
#
loop_
_entity.id
_entity.type
_entity.pdbx_description
1 polymer ?
#
loop_
_entity_poly.entity_id
_entity_poly.type
_entity_poly.pdbx_seq_one_letter_code
_entity_poly.pdbx_strand_id
1 'polypeptide(L)'
;MDFTWFGFERHHVVIGRAMQWLWRSHETYRGTHAGDVGTIALGRRALAFSYFGGRRPGLYVASYDGAEHAVARGEWPVAFIDGKLVTQTERGAVVVRGLHGSRLGVLARHASDVQVDRQSRIVLFRAKGGLFTYDGHRVRHLARLRNLGLTGKFLTIEPLGRVVSLHDQRRLVVIDHDGRVVASTPLPRRAKRADGVSSAVVANEDATAVAFTATSGNTAYGSRGRETVYVLRLGKRRALPMLSERLVFKVCERMADLAWHGRNLLYSNTELRAAVLDVSGRRAPIELHRLIARLPGLRRDGRFDVAWA
;
A
#
# COMPACT_ATOMS: atom_id res chain seq x y z
N MET A 1 2.08 7.83 -5.77
CA MET A 1 2.12 8.32 -4.38
C MET A 1 1.73 9.79 -4.40
N ASP A 2 0.99 10.33 -3.41
CA ASP A 2 0.48 11.71 -3.46
C ASP A 2 1.44 12.76 -2.84
N PHE A 3 2.69 12.37 -2.55
CA PHE A 3 3.76 13.22 -1.97
C PHE A 3 3.29 14.12 -0.83
N THR A 4 2.35 13.62 -0.02
CA THR A 4 1.90 14.29 1.20
C THR A 4 3.02 14.23 2.23
N TRP A 5 3.35 15.36 2.84
CA TRP A 5 4.38 15.48 3.86
C TRP A 5 3.87 16.33 5.02
N PHE A 6 4.54 16.21 6.17
CA PHE A 6 4.31 17.06 7.32
C PHE A 6 5.63 17.41 8.00
N GLY A 7 5.59 18.45 8.83
CA GLY A 7 6.71 18.86 9.65
C GLY A 7 6.24 19.72 10.82
N PHE A 8 7.21 20.26 11.55
CA PHE A 8 6.96 21.21 12.62
C PHE A 8 7.72 22.51 12.36
N GLU A 9 7.04 23.64 12.53
CA GLU A 9 7.65 24.96 12.53
C GLU A 9 7.22 25.69 13.81
N ARG A 10 8.18 26.00 14.69
CA ARG A 10 7.92 26.67 15.98
C ARG A 10 6.78 26.00 16.77
N HIS A 11 6.81 24.67 16.88
CA HIS A 11 5.77 23.85 17.53
C HIS A 11 4.40 23.79 16.83
N HIS A 12 4.27 24.36 15.63
CA HIS A 12 3.09 24.18 14.79
C HIS A 12 3.31 23.01 13.84
N VAL A 13 2.35 22.11 13.76
CA VAL A 13 2.23 21.15 12.65
C VAL A 13 2.04 21.93 11.35
N VAL A 14 2.85 21.59 10.35
CA VAL A 14 2.73 22.06 8.96
C VAL A 14 2.46 20.85 8.08
N ILE A 15 1.51 20.96 7.16
CA ILE A 15 1.12 19.89 6.24
C ILE A 15 1.22 20.42 4.81
N GLY A 16 1.77 19.59 3.92
CA GLY A 16 1.90 19.94 2.52
C GLY A 16 1.81 18.75 1.57
N ARG A 17 1.90 19.07 0.28
CA ARG A 17 1.86 18.11 -0.84
C ARG A 17 2.82 18.56 -1.92
N ALA A 18 3.58 17.63 -2.49
CA ALA A 18 4.51 17.91 -3.60
C ALA A 18 5.43 19.12 -3.30
N MET A 19 5.98 19.15 -2.08
CA MET A 19 6.82 20.24 -1.54
C MET A 19 6.14 21.61 -1.41
N GLN A 20 4.83 21.71 -1.66
CA GLN A 20 4.04 22.91 -1.41
C GLN A 20 3.39 22.85 -0.04
N TRP A 21 3.47 23.96 0.70
CA TRP A 21 2.81 24.14 1.99
C TRP A 21 1.32 24.34 1.74
N LEU A 22 0.49 23.52 2.39
CA LEU A 22 -0.97 23.60 2.22
C LEU A 22 -1.65 24.21 3.44
N TRP A 23 -1.09 24.00 4.63
CA TRP A 23 -1.73 24.40 5.88
C TRP A 23 -0.74 24.40 7.04
N ARG A 24 -1.01 25.25 8.02
CA ARG A 24 -0.30 25.31 9.30
C ARG A 24 -1.34 25.34 10.43
N SER A 25 -1.08 24.54 11.45
CA SER A 25 -1.86 24.53 12.69
C SER A 25 -1.89 25.88 13.38
N HIS A 26 -3.03 26.19 13.98
CA HIS A 26 -3.20 27.36 14.83
C HIS A 26 -2.72 27.07 16.25
N GLU A 27 -2.94 25.86 16.75
CA GLU A 27 -2.45 25.46 18.06
C GLU A 27 -0.96 25.10 18.03
N THR A 28 -0.35 25.14 19.21
CA THR A 28 1.02 24.64 19.41
C THR A 28 0.99 23.24 20.02
N TYR A 29 1.91 22.39 19.57
CA TYR A 29 2.00 20.99 19.93
C TYR A 29 3.29 20.75 20.72
N ARG A 30 3.14 20.17 21.91
CA ARG A 30 4.26 19.99 22.87
C ARG A 30 5.32 19.03 22.34
N GLY A 31 4.90 17.95 21.70
CA GLY A 31 5.76 17.02 20.99
C GLY A 31 5.90 17.41 19.52
N THR A 32 7.14 17.55 19.06
CA THR A 32 7.51 17.88 17.67
C THR A 32 8.32 16.76 17.01
N HIS A 33 8.23 15.53 17.54
CA HIS A 33 8.85 14.38 16.92
C HIS A 33 7.99 13.91 15.74
N ALA A 34 8.63 13.36 14.70
CA ALA A 34 7.91 12.87 13.53
C ALA A 34 6.86 11.80 13.88
N GLY A 35 7.08 11.02 14.95
CA GLY A 35 6.12 10.03 15.44
C GLY A 35 4.89 10.60 16.15
N ASP A 36 4.89 11.90 16.48
CA ASP A 36 3.77 12.53 17.17
C ASP A 36 2.61 12.83 16.21
N VAL A 37 2.88 12.97 14.91
CA VAL A 37 1.83 13.04 13.88
C VAL A 37 1.66 11.64 13.29
N GLY A 38 0.43 11.13 13.36
CA GLY A 38 0.06 9.86 12.77
C GLY A 38 -0.31 9.99 11.30
N THR A 39 -1.51 9.53 10.95
CA THR A 39 -1.98 9.58 9.55
C THR A 39 -2.53 10.96 9.21
N ILE A 40 -2.43 11.31 7.92
CA ILE A 40 -2.96 12.53 7.33
C ILE A 40 -3.86 12.12 6.16
N ALA A 41 -5.05 12.72 6.08
CA ALA A 41 -5.92 12.64 4.92
C ALA A 41 -6.16 14.05 4.36
N LEU A 42 -5.91 14.21 3.06
CA LEU A 42 -6.14 15.46 2.34
C LEU A 42 -7.39 15.32 1.47
N GLY A 43 -8.37 16.19 1.70
CA GLY A 43 -9.56 16.34 0.87
C GLY A 43 -9.45 17.59 -0.03
N ARG A 44 -10.49 17.86 -0.82
CA ARG A 44 -10.53 19.04 -1.70
C ARG A 44 -10.66 20.37 -0.93
N ARG A 45 -11.33 20.36 0.23
CA ARG A 45 -11.67 21.57 1.00
C ARG A 45 -11.15 21.56 2.44
N ALA A 46 -10.64 20.42 2.89
CA ALA A 46 -10.23 20.20 4.26
C ALA A 46 -9.14 19.15 4.32
N LEU A 47 -8.43 19.13 5.43
CA LEU A 47 -7.52 18.08 5.82
C LEU A 47 -7.92 17.51 7.18
N ALA A 48 -7.43 16.32 7.46
CA ALA A 48 -7.55 15.68 8.75
C ALA A 48 -6.21 15.04 9.12
N PHE A 49 -5.85 15.09 10.38
CA PHE A 49 -4.64 14.44 10.90
C PHE A 49 -4.88 13.87 12.29
N SER A 50 -4.07 12.88 12.67
CA SER A 50 -4.03 12.40 14.05
C SER A 50 -2.76 12.88 14.76
N TYR A 51 -2.86 13.27 16.02
CA TYR A 51 -1.73 13.67 16.85
C TYR A 51 -1.66 12.89 18.17
N PHE A 52 -0.47 12.37 18.49
CA PHE A 52 -0.16 11.54 19.66
C PHE A 52 0.39 12.38 20.83
N GLY A 53 -0.42 13.29 21.35
CA GLY A 53 -0.07 14.10 22.54
C GLY A 53 -0.24 13.37 23.89
N GLY A 54 -0.48 12.06 23.89
CA GLY A 54 -0.79 11.26 25.07
C GLY A 54 -1.06 9.79 24.74
N ARG A 55 -1.70 9.05 25.65
CA ARG A 55 -1.94 7.59 25.48
C ARG A 55 -2.79 7.21 24.26
N ARG A 56 -3.61 8.12 23.73
CA ARG A 56 -4.48 7.90 22.56
C ARG A 56 -4.35 9.08 21.60
N PRO A 57 -4.29 8.87 20.28
CA PRO A 57 -4.23 9.95 19.32
C PRO A 57 -5.53 10.76 19.34
N GLY A 58 -5.40 12.08 19.27
CA GLY A 58 -6.51 12.96 18.92
C GLY A 58 -6.67 13.04 17.41
N LEU A 59 -7.90 12.97 16.92
CA LEU A 59 -8.26 13.26 15.54
C LEU A 59 -8.61 14.74 15.42
N TYR A 60 -7.98 15.43 14.47
CA TYR A 60 -8.21 16.84 14.19
C TYR A 60 -8.63 17.00 12.73
N VAL A 61 -9.45 18.02 12.47
CA VAL A 61 -9.90 18.40 11.12
C VAL A 61 -9.76 19.91 10.98
N ALA A 62 -9.35 20.38 9.81
CA ALA A 62 -9.24 21.80 9.48
C ALA A 62 -9.65 22.04 8.02
N SER A 63 -10.26 23.19 7.73
CA SER A 63 -10.22 23.75 6.38
C SER A 63 -8.82 24.27 6.08
N TYR A 64 -8.43 24.35 4.79
CA TYR A 64 -7.10 24.86 4.42
C TYR A 64 -6.83 26.30 4.90
N ASP A 65 -7.88 27.11 5.03
CA ASP A 65 -7.78 28.50 5.49
C ASP A 65 -8.23 28.68 6.95
N GLY A 66 -8.42 27.60 7.70
CA GLY A 66 -8.99 27.65 9.05
C GLY A 66 -8.16 26.94 10.12
N ALA A 67 -8.52 27.21 11.36
CA ALA A 67 -8.00 26.50 12.52
C ALA A 67 -8.44 25.03 12.51
N GLU A 68 -7.58 24.17 13.03
CA GLU A 68 -7.99 22.82 13.36
C GLU A 68 -8.90 22.79 14.58
N HIS A 69 -9.79 21.81 14.62
CA HIS A 69 -10.55 21.48 15.81
C HIS A 69 -10.49 19.98 16.09
N ALA A 70 -10.51 19.63 17.37
CA ALA A 70 -10.52 18.25 17.82
C ALA A 70 -11.90 17.60 17.54
N VAL A 71 -11.87 16.40 16.98
CA VAL A 71 -13.08 15.70 16.49
C VAL A 71 -13.31 14.37 17.22
N ALA A 72 -12.24 13.67 17.60
CA ALA A 72 -12.32 12.40 18.32
C ALA A 72 -11.02 12.08 19.06
N ARG A 73 -11.06 11.08 19.95
CA ARG A 73 -9.88 10.48 20.61
C ARG A 73 -9.84 8.98 20.32
N GLY A 74 -8.64 8.44 20.13
CA GLY A 74 -8.43 7.03 19.76
C GLY A 74 -8.87 6.73 18.34
N GLU A 75 -8.69 7.69 17.43
CA GLU A 75 -9.17 7.62 16.06
C GLU A 75 -8.19 8.34 15.14
N TRP A 76 -8.01 7.84 13.92
CA TRP A 76 -7.13 8.43 12.92
C TRP A 76 -7.81 8.50 11.55
N PRO A 77 -7.44 9.49 10.71
CA PRO A 77 -8.03 9.63 9.40
C PRO A 77 -7.55 8.54 8.44
N VAL A 78 -8.45 8.11 7.56
CA VAL A 78 -8.16 7.16 6.47
C VAL A 78 -8.10 7.91 5.14
N ALA A 79 -9.20 8.56 4.75
CA ALA A 79 -9.29 9.33 3.50
C ALA A 79 -10.52 10.24 3.49
N PHE A 80 -10.51 11.25 2.62
CA PHE A 80 -11.73 11.92 2.19
C PHE A 80 -12.29 11.24 0.94
N ILE A 81 -13.52 10.73 1.02
CA ILE A 81 -14.26 10.14 -0.11
C ILE A 81 -15.55 10.92 -0.30
N ASP A 82 -15.73 11.50 -1.48
CA ASP A 82 -16.91 12.31 -1.81
C ASP A 82 -17.22 13.39 -0.74
N GLY A 83 -16.19 14.12 -0.32
CA GLY A 83 -16.30 15.18 0.70
C GLY A 83 -16.56 14.69 2.13
N LYS A 84 -16.68 13.37 2.35
CA LYS A 84 -16.87 12.77 3.68
C LYS A 84 -15.53 12.21 4.17
N LEU A 85 -15.23 12.43 5.44
CA LEU A 85 -14.04 11.89 6.07
C LEU A 85 -14.31 10.46 6.54
N VAL A 86 -13.55 9.50 6.03
CA VAL A 86 -13.49 8.13 6.55
C VAL A 86 -12.36 8.05 7.56
N THR A 87 -12.64 7.43 8.70
CA THR A 87 -11.71 7.28 9.81
C THR A 87 -11.72 5.86 10.36
N GLN A 88 -10.70 5.52 11.14
CA GLN A 88 -10.60 4.25 11.84
C GLN A 88 -10.29 4.49 13.30
N THR A 89 -11.01 3.78 14.17
CA THR A 89 -10.82 3.83 15.62
C THR A 89 -9.81 2.77 16.08
N GLU A 90 -9.20 2.95 17.25
CA GLU A 90 -8.34 1.96 17.92
C GLU A 90 -9.02 0.60 18.09
N ARG A 91 -10.36 0.57 18.21
CA ARG A 91 -11.15 -0.66 18.34
C ARG A 91 -11.51 -1.32 17.00
N GLY A 92 -10.98 -0.79 15.90
CA GLY A 92 -11.19 -1.30 14.54
C GLY A 92 -12.52 -0.87 13.90
N ALA A 93 -13.27 0.06 14.48
CA ALA A 93 -14.46 0.58 13.80
C ALA A 93 -14.07 1.54 12.67
N VAL A 94 -14.69 1.39 11.49
CA VAL A 94 -14.60 2.35 10.38
C VAL A 94 -15.82 3.27 10.45
N VAL A 95 -15.55 4.57 10.54
CA VAL A 95 -16.55 5.61 10.79
C VAL A 95 -16.55 6.59 9.63
N VAL A 96 -17.73 7.14 9.32
CA VAL A 96 -17.89 8.24 8.36
C VAL A 96 -18.24 9.50 9.12
N ARG A 97 -17.59 10.58 8.74
CA ARG A 97 -17.76 11.92 9.29
C ARG A 97 -18.02 12.94 8.19
N GLY A 98 -18.73 14.01 8.54
CA GLY A 98 -18.88 15.17 7.69
C GLY A 98 -17.57 15.94 7.55
N LEU A 99 -17.58 16.96 6.69
CA LEU A 99 -16.40 17.78 6.40
C LEU A 99 -15.84 18.46 7.67
N HIS A 100 -16.70 18.82 8.62
CA HIS A 100 -16.32 19.42 9.89
C HIS A 100 -16.12 18.39 11.02
N GLY A 101 -16.03 17.09 10.69
CA GLY A 101 -15.75 16.04 11.66
C GLY A 101 -16.97 15.47 12.41
N SER A 102 -18.17 16.04 12.23
CA SER A 102 -19.40 15.47 12.81
C SER A 102 -19.59 14.01 12.39
N ARG A 103 -19.91 13.13 13.32
CA ARG A 103 -20.09 11.70 13.01
C ARG A 103 -21.40 11.48 12.28
N LEU A 104 -21.32 10.93 11.06
CA LEU A 104 -22.49 10.62 10.23
C LEU A 104 -22.94 9.17 10.39
N GLY A 105 -22.01 8.25 10.65
CA GLY A 105 -22.36 6.83 10.79
C GLY A 105 -21.17 5.91 11.02
N VAL A 106 -21.46 4.62 11.18
CA VAL A 106 -20.45 3.56 11.29
C VAL A 106 -20.60 2.61 10.11
N LEU A 107 -19.55 2.45 9.32
CA LEU A 107 -19.55 1.51 8.18
C LEU A 107 -19.37 0.07 8.65
N ALA A 108 -18.47 -0.13 9.62
CA ALA A 108 -18.21 -1.43 10.22
C ALA A 108 -17.69 -1.24 11.65
N ARG A 109 -18.15 -2.08 12.59
CA ARG A 109 -17.72 -2.03 14.00
C ARG A 109 -16.38 -2.70 14.25
N HIS A 110 -16.08 -3.74 13.46
CA HIS A 110 -14.87 -4.54 13.55
C HIS A 110 -14.33 -4.77 12.15
N ALA A 111 -13.51 -3.83 11.71
CA ALA A 111 -12.82 -3.85 10.44
C ALA A 111 -11.31 -3.92 10.65
N SER A 112 -10.64 -4.49 9.66
CA SER A 112 -9.20 -4.64 9.56
C SER A 112 -8.78 -4.37 8.12
N ASP A 113 -7.48 -4.18 7.90
CA ASP A 113 -6.90 -4.05 6.56
C ASP A 113 -7.59 -2.94 5.74
N VAL A 114 -7.77 -1.77 6.36
CA VAL A 114 -8.41 -0.62 5.72
C VAL A 114 -7.44 -0.03 4.70
N GLN A 115 -7.83 -0.04 3.42
CA GLN A 115 -7.02 0.43 2.30
C GLN A 115 -7.78 1.50 1.52
N VAL A 116 -7.05 2.43 0.92
CA VAL A 116 -7.63 3.50 0.11
C VAL A 116 -7.20 3.29 -1.33
N ASP A 117 -8.17 3.07 -2.21
CA ASP A 117 -7.94 3.18 -3.64
C ASP A 117 -8.22 4.63 -4.07
N ARG A 118 -7.14 5.41 -4.21
CA ARG A 118 -7.25 6.82 -4.60
C ARG A 118 -7.73 6.99 -6.05
N GLN A 119 -7.40 6.05 -6.95
CA GLN A 119 -7.79 6.14 -8.36
C GLN A 119 -9.28 5.89 -8.52
N SER A 120 -9.81 4.86 -7.85
CA SER A 120 -11.24 4.55 -7.87
C SER A 120 -12.05 5.35 -6.85
N ARG A 121 -11.38 6.10 -5.96
CA ARG A 121 -11.96 6.87 -4.85
C ARG A 121 -12.85 6.01 -3.95
N ILE A 122 -12.33 4.87 -3.53
CA ILE A 122 -13.03 3.97 -2.61
C ILE A 122 -12.16 3.63 -1.39
N VAL A 123 -12.81 3.29 -0.29
CA VAL A 123 -12.18 2.64 0.86
C VAL A 123 -12.53 1.17 0.85
N LEU A 124 -11.52 0.31 0.86
CA LEU A 124 -11.61 -1.13 1.02
C LEU A 124 -11.35 -1.50 2.47
N PHE A 125 -12.08 -2.46 3.00
CA PHE A 125 -11.82 -2.99 4.34
C PHE A 125 -12.31 -4.43 4.48
N ARG A 126 -11.69 -5.16 5.39
CA ARG A 126 -12.13 -6.51 5.77
C ARG A 126 -13.00 -6.44 7.00
N ALA A 127 -14.17 -7.07 6.95
CA ALA A 127 -15.06 -7.24 8.10
C ALA A 127 -15.82 -8.57 7.97
N LYS A 128 -16.16 -9.23 9.08
CA LYS A 128 -17.02 -10.44 9.09
C LYS A 128 -16.61 -11.54 8.07
N GLY A 129 -15.31 -11.71 7.84
CA GLY A 129 -14.77 -12.69 6.88
C GLY A 129 -14.94 -12.36 5.38
N GLY A 130 -15.39 -11.15 5.06
CA GLY A 130 -15.53 -10.64 3.69
C GLY A 130 -14.74 -9.36 3.44
N LEU A 131 -14.63 -9.01 2.17
CA LEU A 131 -14.10 -7.74 1.68
C LEU A 131 -15.27 -6.82 1.34
N PHE A 132 -15.16 -5.57 1.79
CA PHE A 132 -16.17 -4.53 1.58
C PHE A 132 -15.54 -3.29 0.97
N THR A 133 -16.34 -2.53 0.24
CA THR A 133 -15.98 -1.20 -0.27
C THR A 133 -16.94 -0.15 0.22
N TYR A 134 -16.45 1.08 0.29
CA TYR A 134 -17.24 2.29 0.49
C TYR A 134 -16.85 3.33 -0.56
N ASP A 135 -17.84 3.82 -1.29
CA ASP A 135 -17.69 4.77 -2.41
C ASP A 135 -18.06 6.22 -2.06
N GLY A 136 -18.33 6.49 -0.78
CA GLY A 136 -18.83 7.79 -0.33
C GLY A 136 -20.34 7.82 -0.10
N HIS A 137 -21.08 6.83 -0.60
CA HIS A 137 -22.54 6.77 -0.47
C HIS A 137 -22.99 5.50 0.22
N ARG A 138 -22.44 4.34 -0.16
CA ARG A 138 -22.88 3.05 0.35
C ARG A 138 -21.72 2.10 0.59
N VAL A 139 -21.94 1.18 1.51
CA VAL A 139 -21.07 0.03 1.70
C VAL A 139 -21.54 -1.11 0.79
N ARG A 140 -20.63 -1.66 -0.01
CA ARG A 140 -20.87 -2.86 -0.82
C ARG A 140 -20.04 -4.02 -0.29
N HIS A 141 -20.64 -5.20 -0.23
CA HIS A 141 -19.89 -6.44 -0.06
C HIS A 141 -19.33 -6.86 -1.42
N LEU A 142 -18.01 -6.98 -1.53
CA LEU A 142 -17.35 -7.43 -2.76
C LEU A 142 -17.28 -8.95 -2.83
N ALA A 143 -16.68 -9.58 -1.81
CA ALA A 143 -16.42 -11.01 -1.84
C ALA A 143 -16.25 -11.60 -0.46
N ARG A 144 -16.63 -12.87 -0.30
CA ARG A 144 -16.26 -13.69 0.86
C ARG A 144 -14.87 -14.28 0.62
N LEU A 145 -13.94 -14.08 1.56
CA LEU A 145 -12.55 -14.54 1.39
C LEU A 145 -12.45 -16.05 1.16
N ARG A 146 -13.29 -16.83 1.86
CA ARG A 146 -13.36 -18.29 1.68
C ARG A 146 -13.74 -18.71 0.27
N ASN A 147 -14.62 -17.95 -0.40
CA ASN A 147 -15.04 -18.22 -1.78
C ASN A 147 -13.90 -17.92 -2.77
N LEU A 148 -12.97 -17.04 -2.39
CA LEU A 148 -11.73 -16.79 -3.13
C LEU A 148 -10.65 -17.84 -2.81
N GLY A 149 -10.92 -18.80 -1.92
CA GLY A 149 -9.95 -19.76 -1.42
C GLY A 149 -8.83 -19.13 -0.59
N LEU A 150 -9.11 -17.98 0.04
CA LEU A 150 -8.20 -17.27 0.94
C LEU A 150 -8.56 -17.58 2.38
N THR A 151 -7.55 -17.81 3.21
CA THR A 151 -7.73 -18.20 4.61
C THR A 151 -7.89 -17.02 5.57
N GLY A 152 -7.56 -15.80 5.13
CA GLY A 152 -7.57 -14.58 5.94
C GLY A 152 -6.42 -14.46 6.93
N LYS A 153 -5.55 -15.49 7.07
CA LYS A 153 -4.30 -15.43 7.83
C LYS A 153 -3.20 -14.85 6.94
N PHE A 154 -2.48 -13.84 7.41
CA PHE A 154 -1.44 -13.14 6.62
C PHE A 154 -1.98 -12.68 5.26
N LEU A 155 -3.23 -12.18 5.26
CA LEU A 155 -3.86 -11.64 4.08
C LEU A 155 -3.30 -10.25 3.81
N THR A 156 -2.87 -10.02 2.59
CA THR A 156 -2.53 -8.70 2.07
C THR A 156 -3.62 -8.29 1.08
N ILE A 157 -4.02 -7.02 1.14
CA ILE A 157 -5.01 -6.41 0.23
C ILE A 157 -4.37 -5.18 -0.38
N GLU A 158 -4.33 -5.13 -1.71
CA GLU A 158 -3.70 -4.06 -2.46
C GLU A 158 -4.66 -3.55 -3.54
N PRO A 159 -5.24 -2.36 -3.37
CA PRO A 159 -5.98 -1.72 -4.46
C PRO A 159 -5.01 -1.28 -5.57
N LEU A 160 -5.33 -1.66 -6.81
CA LEU A 160 -4.53 -1.40 -8.00
C LEU A 160 -5.30 -0.53 -9.01
N GLY A 161 -6.14 0.37 -8.52
CA GLY A 161 -7.07 1.14 -9.35
C GLY A 161 -8.24 0.29 -9.80
N ARG A 162 -8.23 -0.22 -11.05
CA ARG A 162 -9.41 -0.92 -11.60
C ARG A 162 -9.68 -2.30 -10.98
N VAL A 163 -8.69 -2.87 -10.31
CA VAL A 163 -8.74 -4.19 -9.71
C VAL A 163 -8.15 -4.17 -8.30
N VAL A 164 -8.43 -5.21 -7.52
CA VAL A 164 -7.87 -5.42 -6.18
C VAL A 164 -7.12 -6.73 -6.17
N SER A 165 -5.85 -6.70 -5.75
CA SER A 165 -5.07 -7.89 -5.45
C SER A 165 -5.30 -8.31 -4.00
N LEU A 166 -5.54 -9.60 -3.81
CA LEU A 166 -5.62 -10.25 -2.52
C LEU A 166 -4.71 -11.47 -2.53
N HIS A 167 -3.83 -11.59 -1.54
CA HIS A 167 -3.01 -12.78 -1.41
C HIS A 167 -2.83 -13.21 0.04
N ASP A 168 -2.75 -14.51 0.24
CA ASP A 168 -2.27 -15.12 1.47
C ASP A 168 -1.03 -15.97 1.17
N GLN A 169 -0.62 -16.85 2.07
CA GLN A 169 0.56 -17.70 1.87
C GLN A 169 0.42 -18.76 0.77
N ARG A 170 -0.78 -18.96 0.21
CA ARG A 170 -1.07 -20.08 -0.71
C ARG A 170 -1.39 -19.62 -2.12
N ARG A 171 -2.02 -18.45 -2.26
CA ARG A 171 -2.48 -17.97 -3.55
C ARG A 171 -2.57 -16.46 -3.60
N LEU A 172 -2.48 -15.95 -4.82
CA LEU A 172 -2.85 -14.58 -5.18
C LEU A 172 -4.12 -14.62 -6.04
N VAL A 173 -5.04 -13.72 -5.78
CA VAL A 173 -6.31 -13.55 -6.47
C VAL A 173 -6.46 -12.07 -6.84
N VAL A 174 -6.85 -11.80 -8.07
CA VAL A 174 -7.19 -10.46 -8.53
C VAL A 174 -8.69 -10.43 -8.79
N ILE A 175 -9.38 -9.46 -8.20
CA ILE A 175 -10.82 -9.24 -8.39
C ILE A 175 -11.10 -7.85 -8.98
N ASP A 176 -12.21 -7.70 -9.68
CA ASP A 176 -12.75 -6.39 -10.03
C ASP A 176 -13.57 -5.78 -8.87
N HIS A 177 -14.04 -4.54 -9.05
CA HIS A 177 -14.91 -3.84 -8.07
C HIS A 177 -16.34 -4.37 -8.01
N ASP A 178 -16.69 -5.35 -8.83
CA ASP A 178 -17.91 -6.13 -8.70
C ASP A 178 -17.69 -7.44 -7.93
N GLY A 179 -16.46 -7.70 -7.48
CA GLY A 179 -16.09 -8.88 -6.71
C GLY A 179 -15.85 -10.13 -7.56
N ARG A 180 -15.80 -10.02 -8.90
CA ARG A 180 -15.52 -11.14 -9.79
C ARG A 180 -14.02 -11.41 -9.83
N VAL A 181 -13.64 -12.68 -9.78
CA VAL A 181 -12.24 -13.10 -9.97
C VAL A 181 -11.86 -12.93 -11.43
N VAL A 182 -10.95 -12.00 -11.70
CA VAL A 182 -10.41 -11.72 -13.05
C VAL A 182 -9.08 -12.42 -13.29
N ALA A 183 -8.33 -12.76 -12.24
CA ALA A 183 -7.16 -13.64 -12.34
C ALA A 183 -6.87 -14.34 -11.01
N SER A 184 -6.14 -15.45 -11.05
CA SER A 184 -5.55 -16.01 -9.82
C SER A 184 -4.31 -16.84 -10.13
N THR A 185 -3.51 -17.14 -9.12
CA THR A 185 -2.41 -18.09 -9.24
C THR A 185 -2.15 -18.73 -7.88
N PRO A 186 -1.81 -20.04 -7.82
CA PRO A 186 -1.15 -20.56 -6.64
C PRO A 186 0.20 -19.84 -6.46
N LEU A 187 0.58 -19.62 -5.22
CA LEU A 187 1.92 -19.15 -4.87
C LEU A 187 2.85 -20.36 -4.67
N PRO A 188 4.16 -20.18 -4.85
CA PRO A 188 5.14 -21.22 -4.55
C PRO A 188 4.90 -21.76 -3.14
N ARG A 189 4.92 -23.10 -3.01
CA ARG A 189 4.65 -23.75 -1.74
C ARG A 189 5.73 -23.30 -0.75
N ARG A 190 5.28 -22.70 0.35
CA ARG A 190 6.16 -22.17 1.39
C ARG A 190 7.00 -23.31 1.97
N ALA A 191 8.26 -23.41 1.55
CA ALA A 191 9.19 -24.37 2.13
C ALA A 191 9.64 -23.88 3.51
N LYS A 192 9.77 -22.56 3.68
CA LYS A 192 10.35 -21.91 4.87
C LYS A 192 9.54 -20.69 5.31
N ARG A 193 9.66 -20.31 6.58
CA ARG A 193 8.85 -19.24 7.19
C ARG A 193 9.03 -17.87 6.53
N ALA A 194 10.11 -17.56 5.83
CA ALA A 194 10.20 -16.25 5.16
C ALA A 194 9.82 -16.29 3.67
N ASP A 195 9.42 -17.45 3.13
CA ASP A 195 8.92 -17.55 1.76
C ASP A 195 7.51 -16.97 1.64
N GLY A 196 7.28 -16.26 0.53
CA GLY A 196 6.01 -15.61 0.21
C GLY A 196 6.17 -14.56 -0.88
N VAL A 197 5.11 -13.79 -1.12
CA VAL A 197 5.21 -12.56 -1.93
C VAL A 197 6.16 -11.58 -1.24
N SER A 198 7.11 -11.03 -1.98
CA SER A 198 8.21 -10.20 -1.46
C SER A 198 8.27 -8.79 -2.06
N SER A 199 7.24 -8.41 -2.83
CA SER A 199 7.02 -7.07 -3.35
C SER A 199 5.59 -6.62 -3.07
N ALA A 200 5.32 -5.33 -3.24
CA ALA A 200 3.96 -4.91 -3.57
C ALA A 200 3.52 -5.53 -4.90
N VAL A 201 2.24 -5.80 -5.06
CA VAL A 201 1.66 -6.20 -6.35
C VAL A 201 1.37 -4.94 -7.16
N VAL A 202 1.78 -4.93 -8.43
CA VAL A 202 1.58 -3.76 -9.32
C VAL A 202 0.81 -4.13 -10.58
N ALA A 203 -0.22 -3.36 -10.91
CA ALA A 203 -0.95 -3.50 -12.18
C ALA A 203 -0.29 -2.66 -13.28
N ASN A 204 -0.36 -3.14 -14.52
CA ASN A 204 -0.07 -2.27 -15.66
C ASN A 204 -1.18 -1.20 -15.84
N GLU A 205 -0.93 -0.22 -16.70
CA GLU A 205 -1.82 0.94 -16.89
C GLU A 205 -3.27 0.57 -17.21
N ASP A 206 -3.47 -0.43 -18.09
CA ASP A 206 -4.80 -0.89 -18.48
C ASP A 206 -5.42 -1.89 -17.48
N ALA A 207 -4.71 -2.23 -16.41
CA ALA A 207 -5.04 -3.30 -15.47
C ALA A 207 -5.30 -4.67 -16.12
N THR A 208 -4.68 -4.95 -17.27
CA THR A 208 -4.77 -6.23 -17.99
C THR A 208 -3.74 -7.27 -17.51
N ALA A 209 -2.78 -6.86 -16.69
CA ALA A 209 -1.84 -7.74 -16.01
C ALA A 209 -1.40 -7.15 -14.67
N VAL A 210 -1.04 -8.03 -13.74
CA VAL A 210 -0.36 -7.67 -12.50
C VAL A 210 1.01 -8.35 -12.43
N ALA A 211 1.96 -7.72 -11.76
CA ALA A 211 3.27 -8.29 -11.47
C ALA A 211 3.52 -8.32 -9.96
N PHE A 212 4.28 -9.32 -9.53
CA PHE A 212 4.68 -9.50 -8.14
C PHE A 212 5.97 -10.33 -8.09
N THR A 213 6.71 -10.24 -7.00
CA THR A 213 7.83 -11.15 -6.74
C THR A 213 7.47 -12.14 -5.65
N ALA A 214 8.07 -13.33 -5.70
CA ALA A 214 7.98 -14.28 -4.59
C ALA A 214 9.31 -14.99 -4.35
N THR A 215 9.58 -15.25 -3.08
CA THR A 215 10.79 -15.93 -2.61
C THR A 215 10.57 -17.43 -2.40
N SER A 216 11.65 -18.19 -2.54
CA SER A 216 11.75 -19.61 -2.18
C SER A 216 13.10 -19.90 -1.53
N GLY A 217 13.08 -20.67 -0.43
CA GLY A 217 14.29 -21.00 0.34
C GLY A 217 14.77 -19.90 1.29
N ASN A 218 13.99 -18.84 1.51
CA ASN A 218 14.30 -17.80 2.48
C ASN A 218 13.96 -18.29 3.90
N THR A 219 14.97 -18.46 4.75
CA THR A 219 14.78 -18.87 6.15
C THR A 219 14.95 -17.73 7.14
N ALA A 220 15.80 -16.76 6.83
CA ALA A 220 16.13 -15.58 7.62
C ALA A 220 17.29 -14.81 6.93
N TYR A 221 17.75 -13.73 7.58
CA TYR A 221 19.03 -13.10 7.29
C TYR A 221 20.18 -14.12 7.17
N GLY A 222 21.04 -13.92 6.17
CA GLY A 222 22.17 -14.78 5.84
C GLY A 222 21.81 -16.03 5.02
N SER A 223 20.53 -16.35 4.85
CA SER A 223 20.11 -17.55 4.11
C SER A 223 20.27 -17.42 2.60
N ARG A 224 20.19 -18.54 1.88
CA ARG A 224 20.29 -18.61 0.43
C ARG A 224 18.99 -19.13 -0.17
N GLY A 225 18.54 -18.50 -1.23
CA GLY A 225 17.35 -18.95 -1.94
C GLY A 225 17.22 -18.30 -3.30
N ARG A 226 15.98 -18.18 -3.76
CA ARG A 226 15.66 -17.50 -5.02
C ARG A 226 14.54 -16.51 -4.82
N GLU A 227 14.59 -15.42 -5.58
CA GLU A 227 13.42 -14.60 -5.85
C GLU A 227 13.04 -14.76 -7.32
N THR A 228 11.75 -14.75 -7.60
CA THR A 228 11.22 -14.85 -8.96
C THR A 228 10.23 -13.74 -9.20
N VAL A 229 10.40 -13.02 -10.30
CA VAL A 229 9.44 -12.04 -10.80
C VAL A 229 8.37 -12.77 -11.60
N TYR A 230 7.11 -12.56 -11.25
CA TYR A 230 5.96 -13.19 -11.89
C TYR A 230 5.08 -12.13 -12.55
N VAL A 231 4.49 -12.49 -13.69
CA VAL A 231 3.41 -11.72 -14.33
C VAL A 231 2.17 -12.61 -14.42
N LEU A 232 1.06 -12.10 -13.90
CA LEU A 232 -0.26 -12.71 -13.99
C LEU A 232 -1.16 -11.86 -14.88
N ARG A 233 -1.46 -12.36 -16.09
CA ARG A 233 -2.41 -11.71 -16.99
C ARG A 233 -3.85 -11.96 -16.55
N LEU A 234 -4.73 -10.99 -16.80
CA LEU A 234 -6.16 -11.18 -16.62
C LEU A 234 -6.68 -12.35 -17.47
N GLY A 235 -7.68 -13.05 -16.95
CA GLY A 235 -8.23 -14.29 -17.49
C GLY A 235 -7.35 -15.53 -17.24
N LYS A 236 -6.16 -15.38 -16.62
CA LYS A 236 -5.27 -16.53 -16.36
C LYS A 236 -5.35 -17.01 -14.91
N ARG A 237 -5.05 -18.30 -14.75
CA ARG A 237 -5.04 -19.02 -13.46
C ARG A 237 -3.63 -19.42 -12.98
N ARG A 238 -2.61 -18.97 -13.71
CA ARG A 238 -1.20 -19.27 -13.45
C ARG A 238 -0.36 -18.06 -13.85
N ALA A 239 0.46 -17.58 -12.92
CA ALA A 239 1.44 -16.56 -13.24
C ALA A 239 2.62 -17.14 -14.00
N LEU A 240 3.20 -16.35 -14.89
CA LEU A 240 4.36 -16.71 -15.69
C LEU A 240 5.62 -16.17 -14.98
N PRO A 241 6.63 -17.02 -14.72
CA PRO A 241 7.91 -16.54 -14.23
C PRO A 241 8.64 -15.80 -15.36
N MET A 242 9.06 -14.57 -15.09
CA MET A 242 9.75 -13.71 -16.05
C MET A 242 11.27 -13.67 -15.81
N LEU A 243 11.67 -13.69 -14.54
CA LEU A 243 13.07 -13.68 -14.10
C LEU A 243 13.17 -14.48 -12.80
N SER A 244 14.20 -15.30 -12.63
CA SER A 244 14.50 -15.96 -11.36
C SER A 244 15.96 -15.81 -11.03
N GLU A 245 16.25 -15.23 -9.87
CA GLU A 245 17.61 -14.96 -9.41
C GLU A 245 17.94 -15.73 -8.14
N ARG A 246 19.19 -16.20 -8.03
CA ARG A 246 19.73 -16.74 -6.78
C ARG A 246 20.24 -15.60 -5.90
N LEU A 247 19.85 -15.61 -4.65
CA LEU A 247 20.13 -14.54 -3.71
C LEU A 247 20.72 -15.08 -2.41
N VAL A 248 21.56 -14.25 -1.79
CA VAL A 248 21.91 -14.35 -0.37
C VAL A 248 21.09 -13.26 0.31
N PHE A 249 20.18 -13.65 1.21
CA PHE A 249 19.26 -12.73 1.86
C PHE A 249 19.99 -11.93 2.94
N LYS A 250 20.42 -10.71 2.62
CA LYS A 250 21.30 -9.90 3.47
C LYS A 250 20.56 -8.91 4.36
N VAL A 251 19.23 -8.88 4.36
CA VAL A 251 18.44 -7.88 5.11
C VAL A 251 17.25 -8.57 5.76
N CYS A 252 16.95 -8.22 7.01
CA CYS A 252 15.79 -8.76 7.75
C CYS A 252 14.45 -8.28 7.18
N GLU A 253 14.41 -7.06 6.65
CA GLU A 253 13.25 -6.42 6.01
C GLU A 253 13.48 -6.30 4.50
N ARG A 254 13.62 -7.46 3.84
CA ARG A 254 13.78 -7.54 2.37
C ARG A 254 12.54 -6.94 1.69
N MET A 255 12.76 -6.09 0.70
CA MET A 255 11.73 -5.64 -0.23
C MET A 255 12.23 -5.74 -1.67
N ALA A 256 11.31 -6.07 -2.56
CA ALA A 256 11.48 -5.92 -3.99
C ALA A 256 10.49 -4.89 -4.51
N ASP A 257 10.95 -4.06 -5.43
CA ASP A 257 10.15 -3.04 -6.09
C ASP A 257 9.90 -3.42 -7.54
N LEU A 258 8.70 -3.11 -8.00
CA LEU A 258 8.24 -3.36 -9.35
C LEU A 258 7.56 -2.12 -9.90
N ALA A 259 7.87 -1.74 -11.13
CA ALA A 259 7.24 -0.60 -11.79
C ALA A 259 7.02 -0.87 -13.29
N TRP A 260 5.79 -0.63 -13.76
CA TRP A 260 5.44 -0.76 -15.17
C TRP A 260 5.81 0.49 -15.97
N HIS A 261 6.26 0.29 -17.22
CA HIS A 261 6.32 1.34 -18.25
C HIS A 261 5.99 0.72 -19.62
N GLY A 262 4.76 0.95 -20.08
CA GLY A 262 4.20 0.26 -21.24
C GLY A 262 4.27 -1.27 -21.08
N ARG A 263 4.98 -1.93 -21.99
CA ARG A 263 5.22 -3.39 -21.97
C ARG A 263 6.42 -3.84 -21.13
N ASN A 264 7.14 -2.90 -20.54
CA ASN A 264 8.32 -3.22 -19.76
C ASN A 264 8.00 -3.18 -18.27
N LEU A 265 8.64 -4.07 -17.52
CA LEU A 265 8.58 -4.13 -16.07
C LEU A 265 9.99 -3.90 -15.53
N LEU A 266 10.17 -2.84 -14.75
CA LEU A 266 11.36 -2.61 -13.96
C LEU A 266 11.24 -3.41 -12.67
N TYR A 267 12.30 -4.13 -12.34
CA TYR A 267 12.46 -4.86 -11.09
C TYR A 267 13.71 -4.36 -10.39
N SER A 268 13.64 -4.18 -9.07
CA SER A 268 14.80 -3.97 -8.20
C SER A 268 14.59 -4.63 -6.83
N ASN A 269 15.67 -4.90 -6.11
CA ASN A 269 15.59 -5.41 -4.74
C ASN A 269 16.69 -4.87 -3.81
N THR A 270 16.53 -5.13 -2.52
CA THR A 270 17.47 -4.77 -1.45
C THR A 270 18.88 -5.36 -1.57
N GLU A 271 19.09 -6.34 -2.46
CA GLU A 271 20.37 -7.01 -2.70
C GLU A 271 21.09 -6.44 -3.94
N LEU A 272 20.69 -5.23 -4.37
CA LEU A 272 21.26 -4.50 -5.51
C LEU A 272 21.12 -5.26 -6.83
N ARG A 273 20.08 -6.09 -6.94
CA ARG A 273 19.65 -6.63 -8.22
C ARG A 273 18.63 -5.70 -8.83
N ALA A 274 18.74 -5.51 -10.14
CA ALA A 274 17.71 -4.86 -10.91
C ALA A 274 17.75 -5.33 -12.37
N ALA A 275 16.59 -5.34 -13.01
CA ALA A 275 16.44 -5.71 -14.41
C ALA A 275 15.24 -5.01 -15.05
N VAL A 276 15.32 -4.76 -16.35
CA VAL A 276 14.16 -4.41 -17.18
C VAL A 276 13.71 -5.65 -17.94
N LEU A 277 12.43 -6.00 -17.79
CA LEU A 277 11.82 -7.20 -18.34
C LEU A 277 10.80 -6.81 -19.43
N ASP A 278 10.96 -7.35 -20.64
CA ASP A 278 9.92 -7.29 -21.67
C ASP A 278 8.86 -8.35 -21.36
N VAL A 279 7.66 -7.93 -20.93
CA VAL A 279 6.62 -8.88 -20.50
C VAL A 279 5.97 -9.64 -21.66
N SER A 280 6.27 -9.27 -22.91
CA SER A 280 5.91 -10.09 -24.07
C SER A 280 6.76 -11.35 -24.20
N GLY A 281 7.92 -11.40 -23.52
CA GLY A 281 8.88 -12.51 -23.61
C GLY A 281 9.67 -12.54 -24.92
N ARG A 282 9.59 -11.50 -25.75
CA ARG A 282 10.28 -11.43 -27.05
C ARG A 282 11.75 -11.03 -26.93
N ARG A 283 12.15 -10.43 -25.80
CA ARG A 283 13.51 -9.97 -25.54
C ARG A 283 14.01 -10.53 -24.21
N ALA A 284 15.31 -10.81 -24.16
CA ALA A 284 15.96 -11.18 -22.92
C ALA A 284 15.89 -10.04 -21.89
N PRO A 285 15.84 -10.34 -20.58
CA PRO A 285 15.99 -9.36 -19.52
C PRO A 285 17.24 -8.49 -19.71
N ILE A 286 17.12 -7.18 -19.51
CA ILE A 286 18.26 -6.28 -19.45
C ILE A 286 18.66 -6.15 -17.99
N GLU A 287 19.72 -6.85 -17.58
CA GLU A 287 20.22 -6.82 -16.22
C GLU A 287 21.03 -5.54 -15.94
N LEU A 288 20.68 -4.84 -14.87
CA LEU A 288 21.29 -3.56 -14.49
C LEU A 288 22.34 -3.69 -13.38
N HIS A 289 22.47 -4.86 -12.76
CA HIS A 289 23.34 -5.05 -11.59
C HIS A 289 24.81 -4.66 -11.83
N ARG A 290 25.35 -4.85 -13.04
CA ARG A 290 26.73 -4.45 -13.40
C ARG A 290 26.88 -2.93 -13.51
N LEU A 291 25.84 -2.25 -13.98
CA LEU A 291 25.81 -0.79 -14.05
C LEU A 291 25.75 -0.22 -12.63
N ILE A 292 24.87 -0.78 -11.79
CA ILE A 292 24.68 -0.37 -10.40
C ILE A 292 25.97 -0.49 -9.61
N ALA A 293 26.71 -1.59 -9.77
CA ALA A 293 28.01 -1.81 -9.12
C ALA A 293 29.08 -0.77 -9.50
N ARG A 294 28.87 0.01 -10.56
CA ARG A 294 29.78 1.07 -11.03
C ARG A 294 29.29 2.48 -10.72
N LEU A 295 28.09 2.63 -10.15
CA LEU A 295 27.56 3.96 -9.84
C LEU A 295 28.37 4.60 -8.70
N PRO A 296 28.83 5.85 -8.86
CA PRO A 296 29.53 6.57 -7.81
C PRO A 296 28.58 6.81 -6.62
N GLY A 297 29.10 6.69 -5.40
CA GLY A 297 28.34 6.96 -4.17
C GLY A 297 27.56 5.76 -3.59
N LEU A 298 27.54 4.61 -4.27
CA LEU A 298 26.96 3.38 -3.72
C LEU A 298 27.90 2.76 -2.67
N ARG A 299 27.96 3.35 -1.47
CA ARG A 299 28.60 2.72 -0.30
C ARG A 299 27.76 1.50 0.16
N ARG A 300 28.37 0.58 0.90
CA ARG A 300 27.78 -0.73 1.31
C ARG A 300 26.47 -0.63 2.11
N ASP A 301 26.11 0.57 2.53
CA ASP A 301 25.00 0.99 3.38
C ASP A 301 24.04 1.98 2.70
N GLY A 302 24.30 2.38 1.44
CA GLY A 302 23.43 3.28 0.69
C GLY A 302 22.13 2.60 0.25
N ARG A 303 20.99 3.29 0.44
CA ARG A 303 19.74 2.89 -0.20
C ARG A 303 19.86 3.10 -1.70
N PHE A 304 19.51 2.07 -2.46
CA PHE A 304 19.47 2.09 -3.91
C PHE A 304 18.01 2.09 -4.36
N ASP A 305 17.65 3.03 -5.22
CA ASP A 305 16.31 3.16 -5.79
C ASP A 305 16.41 3.33 -7.31
N VAL A 306 15.48 2.71 -8.05
CA VAL A 306 15.39 2.80 -9.51
C VAL A 306 13.95 3.08 -9.86
N ALA A 307 13.75 4.10 -10.68
CA ALA A 307 12.44 4.47 -11.21
C ALA A 307 12.52 4.70 -12.71
N TRP A 308 11.36 4.65 -13.36
CA TRP A 308 11.20 5.21 -14.69
C TRP A 308 11.27 6.75 -14.61
N ALA A 309 11.83 7.37 -15.64
CA ALA A 309 11.88 8.83 -15.79
C ALA A 309 10.60 9.36 -16.46
#